data_AF-A0A2M9Q7Y8-F1
#
_entry.id   AF-A0A2M9Q7Y8-F1
#
_cell.length_a   1.000
_cell.length_b   1.000
_cell.length_c   1.000
_cell.angle_alpha   90.00
_cell.angle_beta   90.00
_cell.angle_gamma   90.00
#
_symmetry.space_group_name_H-M   'P 1'
#
loop_
_entity.id
_entity.type
_entity.pdbx_description
1 polymer ?
#
loop_
_entity_poly.entity_id
_entity_poly.type
_entity_poly.pdbx_seq_one_letter_code
_entity_poly.pdbx_strand_id
1 'polypeptide(L)' 'MLTAEQIQAILPHRYPFLFVDRIVELEEGKRAVGLKNVSINEDFFNGHFPGYPVMPGVLIVEALA' A
#
# COMPACT_ATOMS: atom_id res chain seq x y z
N MET A 1 0.30 -13.62 -9.83
CA MET A 1 0.51 -12.81 -8.61
C MET A 1 1.76 -11.97 -8.80
N LEU A 2 1.75 -10.70 -8.37
CA LEU A 2 2.90 -9.80 -8.52
C LEU A 2 3.61 -9.59 -7.18
N THR A 3 4.94 -9.67 -7.17
CA THR A 3 5.81 -9.36 -6.02
C THR A 3 6.07 -7.86 -5.92
N ALA A 4 6.62 -7.41 -4.77
CA ALA A 4 6.97 -6.02 -4.56
C ALA A 4 7.98 -5.48 -5.60
N GLU A 5 8.92 -6.31 -6.05
CA GLU A 5 9.89 -5.96 -7.10
C GLU A 5 9.21 -5.74 -8.45
N GLN A 6 8.28 -6.63 -8.82
CA GLN A 6 7.50 -6.51 -10.04
C GLN A 6 6.58 -5.29 -10.01
N ILE A 7 5.96 -5.00 -8.87
CA ILE A 7 5.14 -3.79 -8.68
C ILE A 7 5.99 -2.54 -8.85
N GLN A 8 7.20 -2.49 -8.29
CA GLN A 8 8.11 -1.35 -8.44
C GLN A 8 8.60 -1.16 -9.88
N ALA A 9 8.70 -2.23 -10.67
CA ALA A 9 9.04 -2.12 -12.09
C ALA A 9 7.91 -1.50 -12.93
N ILE A 10 6.66 -1.60 -12.47
CA ILE A 10 5.47 -1.10 -13.16
C ILE A 10 5.09 0.30 -12.67
N LEU A 11 5.02 0.49 -11.35
CA LEU A 11 4.60 1.75 -10.73
C LEU A 11 5.80 2.67 -10.48
N PRO A 12 5.63 3.99 -10.65
CA PRO A 12 6.68 4.96 -10.34
C PRO A 12 6.87 5.17 -8.82
N HIS A 13 5.85 4.84 -8.01
CA HIS A 13 5.85 5.03 -6.57
C HIS A 13 7.01 4.31 -5.85
N ARG A 14 7.63 4.98 -4.89
CA ARG A 14 8.69 4.45 -4.01
C ARG A 14 8.43 4.88 -2.58
N TYR A 15 9.18 4.35 -1.62
CA TYR A 15 9.12 4.82 -0.24
C TYR A 15 9.28 6.35 -0.17
N PRO A 16 8.47 7.07 0.64
CA PRO A 16 7.46 6.56 1.57
C PRO A 16 6.03 6.42 1.01
N PHE A 17 5.85 6.43 -0.32
CA PHE A 17 4.53 6.52 -0.99
C PHE A 17 4.17 5.32 -1.89
N LEU A 18 4.84 4.18 -1.72
CA LEU A 18 4.42 2.91 -2.33
C LEU A 18 3.56 2.13 -1.33
N PHE A 19 2.27 1.99 -1.60
CA PHE A 19 1.31 1.39 -0.67
C PHE A 19 0.70 0.06 -1.15
N VAL A 20 1.39 -0.68 -2.04
CA VAL A 20 0.97 -2.02 -2.48
C VAL A 20 2.15 -2.98 -2.38
N ASP A 21 2.07 -3.98 -1.50
CA ASP A 21 3.15 -4.94 -1.27
C ASP A 21 3.07 -6.15 -2.22
N ARG A 22 1.83 -6.55 -2.57
CA ARG A 22 1.57 -7.74 -3.39
C ARG A 22 0.24 -7.62 -4.12
N ILE A 23 0.18 -8.18 -5.33
CA ILE A 23 -1.08 -8.48 -6.02
C ILE A 23 -1.35 -9.98 -5.92
N VAL A 24 -2.43 -10.34 -5.23
CA VAL A 24 -2.84 -11.74 -5.00
C VAL A 24 -3.78 -12.25 -6.09
N GLU A 25 -4.56 -11.37 -6.72
CA GLU A 25 -5.39 -11.72 -7.88
C GLU A 25 -5.33 -10.61 -8.93
N LEU A 26 -5.29 -10.98 -10.20
CA LEU A 26 -5.33 -10.04 -11.32
C LEU A 26 -6.08 -10.69 -12.47
N GLU A 27 -7.17 -10.05 -12.88
CA GLU A 27 -7.92 -10.35 -14.09
C GLU A 27 -7.88 -9.11 -14.97
N GLU A 28 -7.10 -9.18 -16.05
CA GLU A 28 -6.82 -8.05 -16.93
C GLU A 28 -8.11 -7.41 -17.47
N GLY A 29 -8.20 -6.09 -17.34
CA GLY A 29 -9.37 -5.32 -17.74
C GLY A 29 -10.62 -5.50 -16.88
N LYS A 30 -10.58 -6.28 -15.79
CA LYS A 30 -11.76 -6.54 -14.94
C LYS A 30 -11.54 -6.27 -13.45
N ARG A 31 -10.54 -6.88 -12.82
CA ARG A 31 -10.30 -6.70 -11.37
C ARG A 31 -8.85 -6.96 -10.97
N ALA A 32 -8.43 -6.34 -9.88
CA ALA A 32 -7.22 -6.67 -9.15
C ALA A 32 -7.52 -6.76 -7.65
N VAL A 33 -6.87 -7.67 -6.94
CA VAL A 33 -6.90 -7.76 -5.48
C VAL A 33 -5.46 -7.62 -4.98
N GLY A 34 -5.22 -6.51 -4.27
CA GLY A 34 -3.93 -6.16 -3.69
C GLY A 34 -3.89 -6.34 -2.18
N LEU A 35 -2.68 -6.33 -1.63
CA LEU A 35 -2.43 -6.37 -0.19
C LEU A 35 -1.37 -5.33 0.18
N LYS A 36 -1.64 -4.60 1.25
CA LYS A 36 -0.68 -3.78 2.00
C LYS A 36 -0.63 -4.26 3.44
N ASN A 37 0.54 -4.67 3.90
CA ASN A 37 0.75 -4.96 5.31
C ASN A 37 0.86 -3.65 6.07
N VAL A 38 0.14 -3.55 7.18
CA VAL A 38 0.18 -2.39 8.06
C VAL A 38 0.98 -2.75 9.30
N SER A 39 1.97 -1.92 9.64
CA SER A 39 2.87 -2.16 10.79
C SER A 39 3.11 -0.89 11.58
N ILE A 40 3.28 -1.01 12.90
CA ILE A 40 3.57 0.13 13.79
C ILE A 40 4.85 0.90 13.41
N ASN A 41 5.72 0.29 12.60
CA ASN A 41 6.97 0.90 12.13
C ASN A 41 6.79 1.85 10.91
N GLU A 42 5.56 2.18 10.53
CA GLU A 42 5.31 3.14 9.44
C GLU A 42 5.33 4.61 9.94
N ASP A 43 6.00 5.49 9.19
CA ASP A 43 6.33 6.85 9.64
C ASP A 43 5.11 7.70 10.01
N PHE A 44 4.00 7.55 9.29
CA PHE A 44 2.77 8.31 9.56
C PHE A 44 2.15 7.96 10.92
N PHE A 45 2.45 6.80 11.53
CA PHE A 45 1.97 6.49 12.88
C PHE A 45 2.64 7.33 13.98
N ASN A 46 3.79 7.98 13.69
CA ASN A 46 4.35 8.98 14.60
C ASN A 46 3.40 10.16 14.82
N GLY A 47 2.60 10.50 13.81
CA GLY A 47 1.67 11.64 13.83
C GLY A 47 0.19 11.28 13.80
N HIS A 48 -0.19 10.04 13.48
CA HIS A 48 -1.58 9.66 13.24
C HIS A 48 -1.97 8.37 14.00
N PHE A 49 -2.21 8.42 15.31
CA PHE A 49 -1.99 9.54 16.25
C PHE A 49 -1.04 9.10 17.36
N PRO A 50 -0.30 10.01 18.01
CA PRO A 50 0.54 9.67 19.15
C PRO A 50 -0.25 8.91 20.23
N GLY A 51 0.19 7.69 20.58
CA GLY A 51 -0.49 6.82 21.56
C GLY A 51 -1.77 6.13 21.05
N TYR A 52 -2.20 6.40 19.82
CA TYR A 52 -3.36 5.79 19.18
C TYR A 52 -3.15 5.67 17.66
N PRO A 53 -2.31 4.70 17.21
CA PRO A 53 -1.97 4.55 15.80
C PRO A 53 -3.19 4.12 14.98
N VAL A 54 -3.54 4.92 13.96
CA VAL A 54 -4.68 4.70 13.07
C VAL A 54 -4.21 4.85 11.63
N MET A 55 -4.52 3.91 10.74
CA MET A 55 -4.13 4.04 9.34
C MET A 55 -4.87 5.24 8.72
N PRO A 56 -4.18 6.25 8.15
CA PRO A 56 -4.87 7.38 7.53
C PRO A 56 -5.75 6.90 6.37
N GLY A 57 -7.05 7.21 6.43
CA GLY A 57 -8.02 6.75 5.42
C GLY A 57 -7.66 7.20 4.00
N VAL A 58 -7.05 8.37 3.85
CA VAL A 58 -6.57 8.89 2.56
C VAL A 58 -5.45 8.03 1.95
N LEU A 59 -4.61 7.40 2.77
CA LEU A 59 -3.57 6.48 2.28
C LEU A 59 -4.14 5.12 1.87
N ILE A 60 -5.30 4.73 2.43
CA ILE A 60 -6.04 3.56 1.95
C ILE A 60 -6.61 3.84 0.56
N VAL A 61 -7.17 5.05 0.34
CA VAL A 61 -7.66 5.46 -0.98
C VAL A 61 -6.52 5.57 -1.99
N GLU A 62 -5.38 6.12 -1.59
CA GLU A 62 -4.18 6.18 -2.44
C GLU A 62 -3.72 4.76 -2.85
N ALA A 63 -3.74 3.79 -1.93
CA ALA A 63 -3.39 2.40 -2.25
C ALA A 63 -4.38 1.72 -3.22
N LEU A 64 -5.61 2.23 -3.33
CA LEU A 64 -6.64 1.72 -4.23
C LEU A 64 -6.59 2.36 -5.64
N ALA A 65 -5.95 3.52 -5.78
CA ALA A 65 -5.89 4.31 -7.01
C ALA A 65 -4.94 3.69 -8.05
#